data_AF-A0AAU9XTD4-F1
#
_entry.id   AF-A0AAU9XTD4-F1
#
_cell.length_a   1.000
_cell.length_b   1.000
_cell.length_c   1.000
_cell.angle_alpha   90.00
_cell.angle_beta   90.00
_cell.angle_gamma   90.00
#
_symmetry.space_group_name_H-M   'P 1'
#
loop_
_entity.id
_entity.type
_entity.pdbx_description
1 polymer ?
#
loop_
_entity_poly.entity_id
_entity_poly.type
_entity_poly.pdbx_seq_one_letter_code
_entity_poly.pdbx_strand_id
1 'polypeptide(L)'
;MNNHKYSWQSQPMLEGMAAGNLLLSSSILLSGSTFTKVASLADILNLKIFREKTFFNIQNKYLLPECSHQPIPPAIARTKRWLRPGSSAHNALKEVVFAKNLLKDIQQLTLCCHTGNL
;
A
#
# COMPACT_ATOMS: atom_id res chain seq x y z
N MET A 1 7.42 -10.93 -49.28
CA MET A 1 8.46 -11.06 -48.24
C MET A 1 8.00 -10.21 -47.06
N ASN A 2 7.30 -10.79 -46.10
CA ASN A 2 6.59 -10.03 -45.07
C ASN A 2 7.56 -9.70 -43.94
N ASN A 3 7.93 -8.41 -43.84
CA ASN A 3 8.82 -7.86 -42.81
C ASN A 3 8.18 -7.88 -41.41
N HIS A 4 7.99 -9.07 -40.83
CA HIS A 4 7.59 -9.20 -39.44
C HIS A 4 8.80 -8.97 -38.53
N LYS A 5 8.93 -7.73 -38.04
CA LYS A 5 9.87 -7.39 -36.97
C LYS A 5 9.33 -7.95 -35.66
N TYR A 6 9.87 -9.09 -35.21
CA TYR A 6 9.68 -9.55 -33.84
C TYR A 6 10.68 -8.82 -32.94
N SER A 7 10.20 -7.95 -32.05
CA SER A 7 11.02 -7.45 -30.94
C SER A 7 10.88 -8.41 -29.77
N TRP A 8 11.97 -9.05 -29.37
CA TRP A 8 11.99 -9.82 -28.14
C TRP A 8 11.79 -8.85 -26.95
N GLN A 9 10.92 -9.25 -26.03
CA GLN A 9 10.67 -8.57 -24.76
C GLN A 9 10.77 -9.64 -23.67
N SER A 10 11.46 -9.35 -22.57
CA SER A 10 11.59 -10.30 -21.47
C SER A 10 10.27 -10.56 -20.73
N GLN A 11 9.29 -9.66 -20.86
CA GLN A 11 8.02 -9.67 -20.15
C GLN A 11 6.93 -8.95 -20.96
N PRO A 12 5.64 -9.23 -20.71
CA PRO A 12 4.54 -8.49 -21.33
C PRO A 12 4.49 -7.04 -20.83
N MET A 13 4.06 -6.14 -21.71
CA MET A 13 3.79 -4.75 -21.39
C MET A 13 2.30 -4.55 -21.07
N LEU A 14 2.00 -4.05 -19.88
CA LEU A 14 0.69 -3.63 -19.40
C LEU A 14 0.61 -2.10 -19.45
N GLU A 15 -0.18 -1.53 -20.36
CA GLU A 15 -0.33 -0.08 -20.55
C GLU A 15 1.01 0.70 -20.59
N GLY A 16 2.00 0.18 -21.31
CA GLY A 16 3.32 0.83 -21.40
C GLY A 16 4.31 0.48 -20.28
N MET A 17 3.93 -0.39 -19.33
CA MET A 17 4.75 -0.81 -18.20
C MET A 17 5.08 -2.30 -18.27
N ALA A 18 6.31 -2.71 -17.97
CA ALA A 18 6.63 -4.14 -17.80
C ALA A 18 5.81 -4.75 -16.64
N ALA A 19 5.17 -5.89 -16.87
CA ALA A 19 4.31 -6.54 -15.89
C ALA A 19 5.01 -6.83 -14.54
N GLY A 20 6.32 -7.10 -14.56
CA GLY A 20 7.11 -7.28 -13.34
C GLY A 20 7.08 -6.08 -12.40
N ASN A 21 6.98 -4.85 -12.92
CA ASN A 21 6.91 -3.66 -12.07
C ASN A 21 5.60 -3.59 -11.29
N LEU A 22 4.49 -3.98 -11.94
CA LEU A 22 3.18 -4.06 -11.31
C LEU A 22 3.18 -5.17 -10.25
N LEU A 23 3.73 -6.34 -10.57
CA LEU A 23 3.80 -7.47 -9.65
C LEU A 23 4.67 -7.17 -8.42
N LEU A 24 5.83 -6.55 -8.61
CA LEU A 24 6.69 -6.16 -7.49
C LEU A 24 6.03 -5.08 -6.63
N SER A 25 5.42 -4.05 -7.24
CA SER A 25 4.67 -3.03 -6.49
C SER A 25 3.51 -3.64 -5.69
N SER A 26 2.78 -4.57 -6.29
CA SER A 26 1.69 -5.30 -5.63
C SER A 26 2.20 -6.12 -4.45
N SER A 27 3.33 -6.80 -4.63
CA SER A 27 3.94 -7.64 -3.60
C SER A 27 4.39 -6.80 -2.40
N ILE A 28 4.99 -5.63 -2.63
CA ILE A 28 5.37 -4.70 -1.55
C ILE A 28 4.13 -4.24 -0.79
N LEU A 29 3.09 -3.80 -1.51
CA LEU A 29 1.86 -3.27 -0.91
C LEU A 29 1.10 -4.32 -0.10
N LEU A 30 0.83 -5.49 -0.70
CA LEU A 30 0.01 -6.53 -0.10
C LEU A 30 0.72 -7.25 1.05
N SER A 31 2.06 -7.28 1.04
CA SER A 31 2.84 -7.80 2.18
C SER A 31 2.96 -6.83 3.35
N GLY A 32 2.49 -5.58 3.21
CA GLY A 32 2.65 -4.53 4.22
C GLY A 32 4.10 -4.05 4.42
N SER A 33 4.98 -4.31 3.44
CA SER A 33 6.36 -3.82 3.46
C SER A 33 6.45 -2.37 2.99
N THR A 34 7.49 -1.66 3.42
CA THR A 34 7.81 -0.33 2.84
C THR A 34 8.67 -0.49 1.60
N PHE A 35 8.51 0.43 0.63
CA PHE A 35 9.38 0.45 -0.55
C PHE A 35 10.86 0.54 -0.15
N THR A 36 11.19 1.37 0.83
CA THR A 36 12.56 1.55 1.34
C THR A 36 13.20 0.25 1.81
N LYS A 37 12.48 -0.58 2.57
CA LYS A 37 12.99 -1.89 3.03
C LYS A 37 13.30 -2.82 1.86
N VAL A 38 12.40 -2.86 0.88
CA VAL A 38 12.56 -3.72 -0.30
C VAL A 38 13.64 -3.18 -1.24
N ALA A 39 13.80 -1.87 -1.33
CA ALA A 39 14.90 -1.24 -2.06
C ALA A 39 16.25 -1.56 -1.44
N SER A 40 16.39 -1.43 -0.11
CA SER A 40 17.63 -1.82 0.58
C SER A 40 17.94 -3.32 0.40
N LEU A 41 16.92 -4.18 0.43
CA LEU A 41 17.09 -5.60 0.14
C LEU A 41 17.54 -5.85 -1.31
N ALA A 42 16.95 -5.14 -2.28
CA ALA A 42 17.35 -5.24 -3.67
C ALA A 42 18.79 -4.76 -3.88
N ASP A 43 19.22 -3.70 -3.21
CA ASP A 43 20.60 -3.20 -3.26
C ASP A 43 21.60 -4.22 -2.70
N ILE A 44 21.28 -4.87 -1.57
CA ILE A 44 22.10 -5.95 -0.99
C ILE A 44 22.23 -7.12 -1.97
N LEU A 45 21.15 -7.48 -2.65
CA LEU A 45 21.13 -8.56 -3.64
C LEU A 45 21.65 -8.14 -5.03
N ASN A 46 22.09 -6.89 -5.18
CA ASN A 46 22.51 -6.29 -6.45
C ASN A 46 21.43 -6.41 -7.56
N LEU A 47 20.16 -6.31 -7.18
CA LEU A 47 19.01 -6.31 -8.08
C LEU A 47 18.63 -4.88 -8.44
N LYS A 48 18.37 -4.63 -9.72
CA LYS A 48 17.86 -3.34 -10.19
C LYS A 48 16.34 -3.35 -10.19
N ILE A 49 15.75 -2.53 -9.33
CA ILE A 49 14.32 -2.27 -9.28
C ILE A 49 14.00 -0.83 -9.73
N PHE A 50 12.72 -0.55 -10.00
CA PHE A 50 12.26 0.79 -10.36
C PHE A 50 12.36 1.77 -9.19
N ARG A 51 12.28 3.08 -9.48
CA ARG A 51 12.38 4.15 -8.46
C ARG A 51 11.12 4.22 -7.58
N GLU A 52 11.27 4.77 -6.39
CA GLU A 52 10.15 4.98 -5.45
C GLU A 52 8.99 5.79 -6.05
N LYS A 53 9.27 6.83 -6.84
CA LYS A 53 8.21 7.57 -7.56
C LYS A 53 7.38 6.65 -8.46
N THR A 54 8.02 5.69 -9.12
CA THR A 54 7.34 4.69 -9.96
C THR A 54 6.47 3.77 -9.10
N PHE A 55 6.94 3.35 -7.92
CA PHE A 55 6.14 2.59 -6.95
C PHE A 55 4.81 3.29 -6.63
N PHE A 56 4.88 4.54 -6.16
CA PHE A 56 3.68 5.28 -5.77
C PHE A 56 2.75 5.59 -6.96
N ASN A 57 3.31 5.85 -8.14
CA ASN A 57 2.51 6.01 -9.35
C ASN A 57 1.74 4.72 -9.70
N ILE A 58 2.41 3.57 -9.61
CA ILE A 58 1.79 2.27 -9.86
C ILE A 58 0.71 1.98 -8.81
N GLN A 59 1.03 2.24 -7.54
CA GLN A 59 0.12 2.03 -6.43
C GLN A 59 -1.17 2.83 -6.60
N ASN A 60 -1.06 4.14 -6.85
CA ASN A 60 -2.22 5.02 -7.00
C ASN A 60 -3.03 4.72 -8.26
N LYS A 61 -2.38 4.28 -9.35
CA LYS A 61 -3.07 4.04 -10.63
C LYS A 61 -3.73 2.66 -10.70
N TYR A 62 -3.11 1.62 -10.13
CA TYR A 62 -3.52 0.22 -10.38
C TYR A 62 -3.84 -0.59 -9.14
N LEU A 63 -3.28 -0.26 -7.97
CA LEU A 63 -3.31 -1.16 -6.80
C LEU A 63 -4.25 -0.70 -5.70
N LEU A 64 -4.40 0.61 -5.54
CA LEU A 64 -5.34 1.16 -4.58
C LEU A 64 -6.71 1.27 -5.24
N PRO A 65 -7.75 0.67 -4.63
CA PRO A 65 -9.10 0.86 -5.13
C PRO A 65 -9.48 2.33 -5.03
N GLU A 66 -10.07 2.85 -6.10
CA GLU A 66 -10.81 4.10 -5.99
C GLU A 66 -11.89 3.93 -4.91
N CYS A 67 -12.02 4.93 -4.05
CA CYS A 67 -13.02 4.85 -2.99
C CYS A 67 -14.41 4.80 -3.64
N SER A 68 -15.28 3.91 -3.15
CA SER A 68 -16.65 3.74 -3.71
C SER A 68 -17.57 4.96 -3.51
N HIS A 69 -17.07 6.04 -2.91
CA HIS A 69 -17.80 7.27 -2.73
C HIS A 69 -17.44 8.29 -3.81
N GLN A 70 -18.39 9.18 -4.12
CA GLN A 70 -18.10 10.33 -4.99
C GLN A 70 -16.96 11.20 -4.41
N PRO A 71 -16.25 11.96 -5.27
CA PRO A 71 -15.21 12.88 -4.82
C PRO A 71 -15.72 13.80 -3.71
N ILE A 72 -14.99 13.87 -2.60
CA ILE A 72 -15.37 14.68 -1.46
C ILE A 72 -14.78 16.08 -1.65
N PRO A 73 -15.59 17.15 -1.62
CA PRO A 73 -15.06 18.50 -1.72
C PRO A 73 -14.02 18.78 -0.62
N PRO A 74 -12.90 19.46 -0.92
CA PRO A 74 -11.83 19.70 0.05
C PRO A 74 -12.30 20.35 1.35
N ALA A 75 -13.29 21.25 1.27
CA ALA A 75 -13.88 21.92 2.42
C ALA A 75 -14.57 20.96 3.40
N ILE A 76 -15.10 19.83 2.92
CA ILE A 76 -15.84 18.84 3.71
C ILE A 76 -14.94 17.67 4.12
N ALA A 77 -13.85 17.39 3.39
CA ALA A 77 -12.99 16.24 3.64
C ALA A 77 -12.47 16.15 5.09
N ARG A 78 -12.11 17.29 5.70
CA ARG A 78 -11.60 17.35 7.09
C ARG A 78 -12.68 17.17 8.16
N THR A 79 -13.92 17.54 7.85
CA THR A 79 -15.06 17.50 8.80
C THR A 79 -15.97 16.29 8.57
N LYS A 80 -15.76 15.55 7.47
CA LYS A 80 -16.53 14.37 7.13
C LYS A 80 -16.36 13.31 8.22
N ARG A 81 -17.47 12.99 8.89
CA ARG A 81 -17.54 11.82 9.78
C ARG A 81 -17.65 10.56 8.94
N TRP A 82 -16.55 9.81 8.86
CA TRP A 82 -16.49 8.53 8.14
C TRP A 82 -17.24 7.41 8.87
N LEU A 83 -17.18 7.42 10.20
CA LEU A 83 -17.87 6.46 11.05
C LEU A 83 -19.02 7.16 11.77
N ARG A 84 -20.25 6.70 11.53
CA ARG A 84 -21.44 7.26 12.19
C ARG A 84 -21.55 6.69 13.61
N PRO A 85 -21.61 7.52 14.67
CA PRO A 85 -21.84 7.04 16.03
C PRO A 85 -23.09 6.17 16.11
N GLY A 86 -23.03 5.06 16.84
CA GLY A 86 -24.13 4.10 17.00
C GLY A 86 -24.42 3.20 15.80
N SER A 87 -23.76 3.37 14.65
CA SER A 87 -23.87 2.42 13.53
C SER A 87 -23.27 1.04 13.87
N SER A 88 -23.67 0.00 13.14
CA SER A 88 -23.14 -1.37 13.35
C SER A 88 -21.61 -1.42 13.28
N ALA A 89 -21.00 -0.78 12.27
CA ALA A 89 -19.54 -0.68 12.16
C ALA A 89 -18.90 0.09 13.33
N HIS A 90 -19.58 1.13 13.83
CA HIS A 90 -19.09 1.87 15.01
C HIS A 90 -19.11 1.02 16.27
N ASN A 91 -20.21 0.30 16.51
CA ASN A 91 -20.35 -0.56 17.67
C ASN A 91 -19.37 -1.73 17.59
N ALA A 92 -19.21 -2.35 16.42
CA ALA A 92 -18.22 -3.41 16.22
C ALA A 92 -16.79 -2.92 16.51
N LEU A 93 -16.41 -1.74 16.00
CA LEU A 93 -15.11 -1.16 16.30
C LEU A 93 -14.98 -0.83 17.80
N LYS A 94 -16.03 -0.29 18.42
CA LYS A 94 -16.06 0.02 19.84
C LYS A 94 -15.80 -1.23 20.68
N GLU A 95 -16.50 -2.33 20.43
CA GLU A 95 -16.30 -3.59 21.16
C GLU A 95 -14.87 -4.13 21.01
N VAL A 96 -14.28 -4.03 19.82
CA VAL A 96 -12.89 -4.46 19.58
C VAL A 96 -11.91 -3.56 20.33
N VAL A 97 -12.02 -2.23 20.19
CA VAL A 97 -11.09 -1.26 20.80
C VAL A 97 -11.15 -1.31 22.33
N PHE A 98 -12.33 -1.52 22.91
CA PHE A 98 -12.52 -1.61 24.35
C PHE A 98 -12.40 -3.03 24.92
N ALA A 99 -11.97 -4.01 24.13
CA ALA A 99 -11.72 -5.35 24.61
C ALA A 99 -10.63 -5.32 25.71
N LYS A 100 -10.95 -5.82 26.90
CA LYS A 100 -10.07 -5.74 28.08
C LYS A 100 -8.67 -6.31 27.84
N ASN A 101 -8.58 -7.39 27.07
CA ASN A 101 -7.31 -8.03 26.72
C ASN A 101 -6.48 -7.14 25.79
N LEU A 102 -7.11 -6.56 24.75
CA LEU A 102 -6.43 -5.63 23.84
C LEU A 102 -5.89 -4.41 24.57
N LEU A 103 -6.67 -3.82 25.49
CA LEU A 103 -6.21 -2.68 26.28
C LEU A 103 -5.00 -3.01 27.17
N LYS A 104 -5.00 -4.21 27.76
CA LYS A 104 -3.85 -4.70 28.53
C LYS A 104 -2.62 -4.90 27.64
N ASP A 105 -2.80 -5.48 26.45
CA ASP A 105 -1.71 -5.70 25.50
C ASP A 105 -1.14 -4.38 24.97
N ILE A 106 -1.99 -3.40 24.63
CA ILE A 106 -1.57 -2.06 24.20
C ILE A 106 -0.75 -1.37 25.30
N GLN A 107 -1.16 -1.50 26.57
CA GLN A 107 -0.40 -0.96 27.70
C GLN A 107 1.00 -1.57 27.79
N GLN A 108 1.14 -2.88 27.53
CA GLN A 108 2.44 -3.56 27.48
C GLN A 108 3.28 -3.13 26.28
N LEU A 109 2.68 -2.97 25.10
CA LEU A 109 3.38 -2.53 23.88
C LEU A 109 3.94 -1.11 24.00
N THR A 110 3.29 -0.25 24.79
CA THR A 110 3.75 1.14 25.01
C THR A 110 5.08 1.18 25.80
N LEU A 111 5.39 0.14 26.59
CA LEU A 111 6.69 -0.01 27.27
C LEU A 111 7.81 -0.44 26.31
N CYS A 112 7.46 -0.96 25.13
CA CYS A 112 8.39 -1.40 24.10
C CYS A 112 8.44 -0.40 22.93
N CYS A 113 8.79 0.85 23.22
CA CYS A 113 9.11 1.83 22.18
C CYS A 113 10.49 1.54 21.58
N HIS A 114 10.52 0.75 20.49
CA HIS A 114 11.69 0.71 19.60
C HIS A 114 11.70 1.97 18.75
N THR A 115 12.27 3.07 19.28
CA THR A 115 12.85 4.10 18.42
C THR A 115 14.07 3.49 17.76
N GLY A 116 13.89 2.95 16.55
CA GLY A 116 15.04 2.67 15.69
C GLY A 116 15.74 3.99 15.43
N ASN A 117 16.92 4.18 16.05
CA ASN A 117 17.83 5.24 15.62
C ASN A 117 18.22 4.94 14.17
N LEU A 118 18.01 5.95 13.32
CA LEU A 118 18.46 5.99 11.92
C LEU A 118 19.98 5.97 11.85
#